data_AF-A0A5K1CIS2-F1
#
_entry.id   AF-A0A5K1CIS2-F1
#
_cell.length_a   1.000
_cell.length_b   1.000
_cell.length_c   1.000
_cell.angle_alpha   90.00
_cell.angle_beta   90.00
_cell.angle_gamma   90.00
#
_symmetry.space_group_name_H-M   'P 1'
#
loop_
_entity.id
_entity.type
_entity.pdbx_description
1 polymer ?
#
loop_
_entity_poly.entity_id
_entity_poly.type
_entity_poly.pdbx_seq_one_letter_code
_entity_poly.pdbx_strand_id
1 'polypeptide(L)'
;YDVTIGYKPRCPTFMDNVFGIDPSEVHIHVRRIPPHEIPLLESEAATWLINTFQQKDKLLSDFHGKGHFALETTEDNLSMLRCVTNFVFVVTLSGICAFLTYSSPWFKLHVTLSCVYLSSATYFNMRPPPLFRSMKPILSL
;
A
#
# COMPACT_ATOMS: atom_id res chain seq x y z
N TYR A 1 -9.06 12.67 -9.81
CA TYR A 1 -7.87 11.91 -10.23
C TYR A 1 -8.18 11.30 -11.58
N ASP A 2 -7.19 11.24 -12.46
CA ASP A 2 -7.28 10.61 -13.77
C ASP A 2 -6.30 9.43 -13.80
N VAL A 3 -6.80 8.27 -14.22
CA VAL A 3 -6.08 6.99 -14.19
C VAL A 3 -6.05 6.40 -15.58
N THR A 4 -4.87 5.96 -15.99
CA THR A 4 -4.62 5.23 -17.24
C THR A 4 -3.86 3.95 -16.91
N ILE A 5 -4.31 2.82 -17.45
CA ILE A 5 -3.73 1.51 -17.17
C ILE A 5 -3.22 0.91 -18.48
N GLY A 6 -1.95 0.54 -18.51
CA GLY A 6 -1.32 -0.20 -19.60
C GLY A 6 -1.13 -1.66 -19.19
N TYR A 7 -1.47 -2.59 -20.08
CA TYR A 7 -1.35 -4.02 -19.84
C TYR A 7 -0.35 -4.66 -20.81
N LYS A 8 0.50 -5.56 -20.31
CA LYS A 8 1.34 -6.42 -21.14
C LYS A 8 0.97 -7.90 -20.99
N PRO A 9 1.02 -8.68 -22.09
CA PRO A 9 1.23 -8.25 -23.47
C PRO A 9 -0.01 -7.60 -24.10
N ARG A 10 -1.19 -7.78 -23.49
CA ARG A 10 -2.49 -7.31 -23.99
C ARG A 10 -3.43 -7.04 -22.81
N CYS A 11 -4.54 -6.36 -23.10
CA CYS A 11 -5.63 -6.23 -22.14
C CYS A 11 -6.19 -7.62 -21.78
N PRO A 12 -6.32 -7.96 -20.48
CA PRO A 12 -6.81 -9.26 -20.06
C PRO A 12 -8.30 -9.42 -20.40
N THR A 13 -8.69 -10.62 -20.84
CA THR A 13 -10.10 -10.98 -20.92
C THR A 13 -10.66 -11.26 -19.52
N PHE A 14 -11.98 -11.38 -19.41
CA PHE A 14 -12.61 -11.80 -18.15
C PHE A 14 -12.05 -13.15 -17.66
N MET A 15 -11.89 -14.12 -18.56
CA MET A 15 -11.37 -15.44 -18.21
C MET A 15 -9.90 -15.38 -17.78
N ASP A 16 -9.09 -14.53 -18.42
CA ASP A 16 -7.69 -14.33 -18.01
C ASP A 16 -7.61 -13.85 -16.55
N ASN A 17 -8.51 -12.96 -16.14
CA ASN A 17 -8.61 -12.50 -14.75
C ASN A 17 -9.09 -13.61 -13.80
N VAL A 18 -10.10 -14.38 -14.21
CA VAL A 18 -10.65 -15.49 -13.38
C VAL A 18 -9.59 -16.56 -13.12
N PHE A 19 -8.78 -16.89 -14.13
CA PHE A 19 -7.76 -17.93 -14.02
C PHE A 19 -6.37 -17.40 -13.61
N GLY A 20 -6.21 -16.08 -13.52
CA GLY A 20 -4.92 -15.44 -13.18
C GLY A 20 -3.83 -15.68 -14.23
N ILE A 21 -4.19 -15.71 -15.52
CA ILE A 21 -3.28 -16.05 -16.62
C ILE A 21 -2.57 -14.82 -17.16
N ASP A 22 -3.33 -13.79 -17.52
CA ASP A 22 -2.87 -12.50 -18.04
C ASP A 22 -3.56 -11.39 -17.24
N PRO A 23 -2.92 -10.22 -17.06
CA PRO A 23 -1.67 -9.77 -17.67
C PRO A 23 -0.43 -10.15 -16.85
N SER A 24 0.73 -10.26 -17.51
CA SER A 24 2.01 -10.50 -16.83
C SER A 24 2.56 -9.26 -16.12
N GLU A 25 2.20 -8.07 -16.62
CA GLU A 25 2.63 -6.79 -16.07
C GLU A 25 1.54 -5.73 -16.25
N VAL A 26 1.29 -4.96 -15.21
CA VAL A 26 0.32 -3.85 -15.21
C VAL A 26 1.03 -2.56 -14.85
N HIS A 27 0.93 -1.58 -15.73
CA HIS A 27 1.46 -0.25 -15.52
C HIS A 27 0.31 0.69 -15.22
N ILE A 28 0.39 1.43 -14.11
CA ILE A 28 -0.65 2.37 -13.72
C ILE A 28 -0.07 3.78 -13.73
N HIS A 29 -0.61 4.63 -14.59
CA HIS A 29 -0.32 6.06 -14.61
C HIS A 29 -1.45 6.82 -13.92
N VAL A 30 -1.12 7.54 -12.84
CA VAL A 30 -2.07 8.35 -12.08
C VAL A 30 -1.70 9.82 -12.19
N ARG A 31 -2.63 10.64 -12.67
CA ARG A 31 -2.52 12.09 -12.69
C ARG A 31 -3.53 12.72 -11.72
N ARG A 32 -3.04 13.60 -10.84
CA ARG A 32 -3.93 14.41 -10.00
C ARG A 32 -4.34 15.66 -10.78
N ILE A 33 -5.65 15.88 -10.89
CA ILE A 33 -6.23 17.09 -11.48
C ILE A 33 -6.80 17.92 -10.32
N PRO A 34 -6.24 19.10 -10.03
CA PRO A 34 -6.80 20.05 -9.08
C PRO A 34 -8.22 20.48 -9.47
N PRO A 35 -9.12 20.75 -8.49
CA PRO A 35 -10.49 21.16 -8.80
C PRO A 35 -10.60 22.44 -9.62
N HIS A 36 -9.63 23.36 -9.50
CA HIS A 36 -9.63 24.63 -10.24
C HIS A 36 -9.27 24.48 -11.73
N GLU A 37 -8.73 23.33 -12.14
CA GLU A 37 -8.43 23.04 -13.56
C GLU A 37 -9.65 22.46 -14.30
N ILE A 38 -10.73 22.14 -13.58
CA ILE A 38 -11.95 21.56 -14.15
C ILE A 38 -12.87 22.73 -14.54
N PRO A 39 -13.22 22.88 -15.84
CA PRO A 39 -14.12 23.96 -16.27
C PRO A 39 -15.51 23.83 -15.65
N LEU A 40 -16.13 24.97 -15.34
CA LEU A 40 -17.48 25.03 -14.78
C LEU A 40 -18.56 25.12 -15.86
N LEU A 41 -18.22 25.65 -17.04
CA LEU A 41 -19.14 25.80 -18.15
C LEU A 41 -19.20 24.51 -18.97
N GLU A 42 -20.40 24.09 -19.36
CA GLU A 42 -20.64 22.82 -20.05
C GLU A 42 -19.86 22.68 -21.37
N SER A 43 -19.84 23.74 -22.20
CA SER A 43 -19.13 23.73 -23.48
C SER A 43 -17.61 23.61 -23.32
N GLU A 44 -17.06 24.30 -22.32
CA GLU A 44 -15.65 24.22 -21.95
C GLU A 44 -15.30 22.86 -21.36
N ALA A 45 -16.18 22.30 -20.52
CA ALA A 45 -16.03 20.97 -19.94
C ALA A 45 -16.02 19.87 -21.01
N ALA A 46 -16.91 19.95 -22.01
CA ALA A 46 -16.92 19.02 -23.13
C ALA A 46 -15.60 19.07 -23.93
N THR A 47 -15.11 20.27 -24.23
CA THR A 47 -13.83 20.47 -24.93
C THR A 47 -12.67 19.93 -24.10
N TRP A 48 -12.66 20.22 -22.80
CA TRP A 48 -11.65 19.75 -21.86
C TRP A 48 -11.63 18.22 -21.73
N LEU A 49 -12.81 17.57 -21.70
CA LEU A 49 -12.94 16.11 -21.67
C LEU A 49 -12.36 15.47 -22.94
N ILE A 50 -12.68 16.00 -24.13
CA ILE A 50 -12.14 15.49 -25.40
C ILE A 50 -10.62 15.63 -25.45
N ASN A 51 -10.08 16.79 -25.08
CA ASN A 51 -8.64 17.02 -25.05
C ASN A 51 -7.95 16.08 -24.04
N THR A 52 -8.56 15.88 -22.87
CA THR A 52 -8.06 14.95 -21.85
C THR A 52 -8.06 13.52 -22.36
N PHE A 53 -9.12 13.10 -23.07
CA PHE A 53 -9.21 11.77 -23.65
C PHE A 53 -8.15 11.54 -24.73
N GLN A 54 -7.94 12.51 -25.63
CA GLN A 54 -6.89 12.44 -26.66
C GLN A 54 -5.49 12.33 -26.06
N GLN A 55 -5.21 13.01 -24.95
CA GLN A 55 -3.95 12.87 -24.24
C GLN A 55 -3.76 11.45 -23.69
N LYS A 56 -4.83 10.81 -23.19
CA LYS A 56 -4.79 9.43 -22.69
C LYS A 56 -4.56 8.43 -23.82
N ASP A 57 -5.22 8.60 -24.96
CA ASP A 57 -5.04 7.74 -26.13
C ASP A 57 -3.59 7.82 -26.65
N LYS A 58 -3.01 9.03 -26.69
CA LYS A 58 -1.60 9.20 -27.05
C LYS A 58 -0.68 8.53 -26.03
N LEU A 59 -0.95 8.69 -24.73
CA LEU A 59 -0.18 8.05 -23.67
C LEU A 59 -0.19 6.51 -23.78
N LEU A 60 -1.36 5.92 -24.06
CA LEU A 60 -1.51 4.48 -24.28
C LEU A 60 -0.82 4.02 -25.57
N SER A 61 -0.92 4.80 -26.64
CA SER A 61 -0.23 4.50 -27.90
C SER A 61 1.29 4.48 -27.70
N ASP A 62 1.83 5.47 -26.99
CA ASP A 62 3.24 5.52 -26.61
C ASP A 62 3.63 4.34 -25.71
N PHE A 63 2.77 3.94 -24.77
CA PHE A 63 2.96 2.77 -23.93
C PHE A 63 3.04 1.48 -24.74
N HIS A 64 2.15 1.27 -25.71
CA HIS A 64 2.18 0.09 -26.57
C HIS A 64 3.43 0.04 -27.46
N GLY A 65 3.98 1.20 -27.85
CA GLY A 65 5.23 1.27 -28.61
C GLY A 65 6.49 1.07 -27.77
N LYS A 66 6.53 1.61 -26.54
CA LYS A 66 7.73 1.61 -25.67
C LYS A 66 7.74 0.51 -24.62
N GLY A 67 6.56 -0.01 -24.26
CA GLY A 67 6.38 -0.96 -23.18
C GLY A 67 6.43 -0.35 -21.78
N HIS A 68 6.48 0.97 -21.60
CA HIS A 68 6.44 1.57 -20.28
C HIS A 68 5.96 3.03 -20.35
N PHE A 69 5.52 3.58 -19.21
CA PHE A 69 5.27 5.00 -19.09
C PHE A 69 6.59 5.77 -18.86
N ALA A 70 6.63 7.05 -19.25
CA ALA A 70 7.85 7.85 -19.17
C ALA A 70 8.30 8.18 -17.74
N LEU A 71 7.37 8.13 -16.77
CA LEU A 71 7.60 8.43 -15.36
C LEU A 71 7.34 7.18 -14.52
N GLU A 72 8.16 6.15 -14.73
CA GLU A 72 8.20 5.04 -13.79
C GLU A 72 8.80 5.54 -12.48
N THR A 73 7.95 5.60 -11.46
CA THR A 73 8.47 5.61 -10.10
C THR A 73 8.94 4.18 -9.89
N THR A 74 10.25 3.94 -9.85
CA THR A 74 10.76 2.64 -9.43
C THR A 74 10.29 2.45 -8.00
N GLU A 75 9.18 1.73 -7.81
CA GLU A 75 8.86 1.21 -6.49
C GLU A 75 10.06 0.34 -6.10
N ASP A 76 10.73 0.71 -5.02
CA ASP A 76 11.84 -0.07 -4.50
C ASP A 76 11.33 -1.49 -4.34
N ASN A 77 11.87 -2.41 -5.16
CA ASN A 77 11.51 -3.82 -5.07
C ASN A 77 11.59 -4.24 -3.61
N LEU A 78 10.47 -4.70 -3.06
CA LEU A 78 10.41 -5.20 -1.69
C LEU A 78 11.54 -6.22 -1.55
N SER A 79 12.59 -5.85 -0.82
CA SER A 79 13.78 -6.69 -0.72
C SER A 79 13.34 -8.03 -0.14
N MET A 80 13.35 -9.06 -0.99
CA MET A 80 12.93 -10.42 -0.61
C MET A 80 13.65 -10.86 0.66
N LEU A 81 14.93 -10.48 0.78
CA LEU A 81 15.74 -10.68 1.97
C LEU A 81 15.15 -10.03 3.23
N ARG A 82 14.72 -8.76 3.15
CA ARG A 82 14.06 -8.08 4.28
C ARG A 82 12.75 -8.76 4.67
N CYS A 83 11.95 -9.16 3.68
CA CYS A 83 10.69 -9.86 3.91
C CYS A 83 10.92 -11.21 4.62
N VAL A 84 11.83 -12.03 4.11
CA VAL A 84 12.18 -13.33 4.69
C VAL A 84 12.77 -13.16 6.08
N THR A 85 13.65 -12.16 6.30
CA THR A 85 14.23 -11.89 7.62
C THR A 85 13.16 -11.54 8.64
N ASN A 86 12.23 -10.65 8.29
CA ASN A 86 11.10 -10.28 9.15
C ASN A 86 10.20 -11.49 9.43
N PHE A 87 9.91 -12.30 8.42
CA PHE A 87 9.08 -13.49 8.56
C PHE A 87 9.71 -14.52 9.50
N VAL A 88 10.99 -14.86 9.29
CA VAL A 88 11.73 -15.80 10.14
C VAL A 88 11.80 -15.27 11.58
N PHE A 89 12.05 -13.98 11.76
CA PHE A 89 12.06 -13.35 13.08
C PHE A 89 10.70 -13.49 13.78
N VAL A 90 9.61 -13.16 13.10
CA VAL A 90 8.24 -13.26 13.66
C VAL A 90 7.88 -14.71 14.01
N VAL A 91 8.15 -15.66 13.11
CA VAL A 91 7.86 -17.09 13.34
C VAL A 91 8.67 -17.63 14.51
N THR A 92 9.97 -17.31 14.57
CA THR A 92 10.87 -17.77 15.64
C THR A 92 10.46 -17.19 16.99
N LEU A 93 10.21 -15.87 17.05
CA LEU A 93 9.76 -15.21 18.28
C LEU A 93 8.42 -15.77 18.76
N SER A 94 7.47 -15.99 17.85
CA SER A 94 6.17 -16.57 18.17
C SER A 94 6.30 -17.99 18.71
N GLY A 95 7.17 -18.81 18.10
CA GLY A 95 7.47 -20.17 18.56
C GLY A 95 8.09 -20.19 19.96
N ILE A 96 9.05 -19.31 20.23
CA ILE A 96 9.67 -19.17 21.56
C ILE A 96 8.61 -18.76 22.59
N CYS A 97 7.78 -17.77 22.30
CA CYS A 97 6.69 -17.35 23.18
C CYS A 97 5.71 -18.48 23.48
N ALA A 98 5.33 -19.27 22.46
CA ALA A 98 4.46 -20.43 22.64
C ALA A 98 5.10 -21.51 23.53
N PHE A 99 6.39 -21.80 23.30
CA PHE A 99 7.13 -22.77 24.11
C PHE A 99 7.28 -22.33 25.57
N LEU A 100 7.62 -21.05 25.81
CA LEU A 100 7.71 -20.48 27.16
C LEU A 100 6.35 -20.48 27.87
N THR A 101 5.28 -20.19 27.11
CA THR A 101 3.91 -20.30 27.62
C THR A 101 3.58 -21.72 28.00
N TYR A 102 3.99 -22.73 27.25
CA TYR A 102 3.72 -24.12 27.63
C TYR A 102 4.50 -24.53 28.90
N SER A 103 5.80 -24.25 28.91
CA SER A 103 6.75 -24.78 29.89
C SER A 103 6.72 -24.05 31.24
N SER A 104 6.47 -22.73 31.27
CA SER A 104 6.62 -21.93 32.49
C SER A 104 5.28 -21.45 33.06
N PRO A 105 4.92 -21.82 34.31
CA PRO A 105 3.69 -21.36 34.95
C PRO A 105 3.70 -19.84 35.23
N TRP A 106 4.86 -19.26 35.52
CA TRP A 106 5.02 -17.82 35.74
C TRP A 106 4.79 -17.02 34.46
N PHE A 107 5.26 -17.53 33.33
CA PHE A 107 5.01 -16.91 32.03
C PHE A 107 3.53 -16.96 31.64
N LYS A 108 2.84 -18.09 31.91
CA LYS A 108 1.38 -18.20 31.74
C LYS A 108 0.63 -17.14 32.55
N LEU A 109 1.00 -16.96 33.82
CA LEU A 109 0.38 -15.95 34.69
C LEU A 109 0.60 -14.54 34.13
N HIS A 110 1.83 -14.21 33.72
CA HIS A 110 2.15 -12.91 33.12
C HIS A 110 1.34 -12.63 31.84
N VAL A 111 1.24 -13.62 30.93
CA VAL A 111 0.45 -13.49 29.69
C VAL A 111 -1.03 -13.27 30.01
N THR A 112 -1.58 -14.03 30.96
CA THR A 112 -3.00 -13.92 31.36
C THR A 112 -3.30 -12.56 31.98
N LEU A 113 -2.45 -12.08 32.89
CA LEU A 113 -2.56 -10.75 33.49
C LEU A 113 -2.48 -9.65 32.43
N SER A 114 -1.58 -9.79 31.46
CA SER A 114 -1.43 -8.85 30.34
C SER A 114 -2.68 -8.80 29.46
N CYS A 115 -3.28 -9.96 29.15
CA CYS A 115 -4.55 -10.04 28.43
C CYS A 115 -5.70 -9.37 29.20
N VAL A 116 -5.85 -9.68 30.49
CA VAL A 116 -6.89 -9.07 31.34
C VAL A 116 -6.71 -7.55 31.42
N TYR A 117 -5.47 -7.08 31.58
CA TYR A 117 -5.15 -5.66 31.56
C TYR A 117 -5.52 -5.02 30.22
N LEU A 118 -5.13 -5.61 29.08
CA LEU A 118 -5.39 -5.05 27.76
C LEU A 118 -6.90 -4.98 27.46
N SER A 119 -7.64 -6.04 27.79
CA SER A 119 -9.10 -6.05 27.67
C SER A 119 -9.75 -4.98 28.55
N SER A 120 -9.27 -4.82 29.79
CA SER A 120 -9.75 -3.78 30.70
C SER A 120 -9.44 -2.39 30.17
N ALA A 121 -8.20 -2.13 29.73
CA ALA A 121 -7.79 -0.84 29.17
C ALA A 121 -8.59 -0.47 27.93
N THR A 122 -8.90 -1.46 27.08
CA THR A 122 -9.74 -1.27 25.89
C THR A 122 -11.19 -0.97 26.28
N TYR A 123 -11.76 -1.71 27.23
CA TYR A 123 -13.12 -1.50 27.74
C TYR A 123 -13.28 -0.10 28.37
N PHE A 124 -12.32 0.33 29.18
CA PHE A 124 -12.32 1.64 29.83
C PHE A 124 -11.80 2.79 28.95
N ASN A 125 -11.50 2.55 27.66
CA ASN A 125 -10.92 3.54 26.74
C ASN A 125 -9.67 4.25 27.30
N MET A 126 -8.87 3.55 28.11
CA MET A 126 -7.61 4.08 28.64
C MET A 126 -6.59 4.17 27.50
N ARG A 127 -6.40 5.38 26.98
CA ARG A 127 -5.40 5.66 25.95
C ARG A 127 -4.07 5.97 26.63
N PRO A 128 -3.05 5.10 26.57
CA PRO A 128 -1.74 5.46 27.08
C PRO A 128 -1.20 6.65 26.26
N PRO A 129 -0.56 7.64 26.90
CA PRO A 129 0.07 8.73 26.17
C PRO A 129 1.16 8.17 25.24
N PRO A 130 1.37 8.75 24.05
CA PRO A 130 2.36 8.26 23.10
C PRO A 130 3.76 8.34 23.72
N LEU A 131 4.41 7.18 23.88
CA LEU A 131 5.73 7.02 24.49
C LEU A 131 6.83 7.83 23.77
N PHE A 132 6.63 8.19 22.50
CA PHE A 132 7.61 8.92 21.68
C PHE A 132 7.54 10.45 21.78
N ARG A 133 6.65 11.05 22.59
CA ARG A 133 6.60 12.52 22.72
C ARG A 133 7.74 13.12 23.55
N SER A 134 8.55 12.30 24.23
CA SER A 134 9.57 12.78 25.17
C SER A 134 11.03 12.74 24.66
N MET A 135 11.28 12.44 23.37
CA MET A 135 12.63 12.44 22.79
C MET A 135 12.70 13.20 21.46
N LYS A 136 12.63 14.54 21.53
CA LYS A 136 13.26 15.58 20.67
C LYS A 136 12.46 16.90 20.82
N PRO A 137 13.09 18.04 21.15
CA PRO A 137 14.30 18.53 20.49
C PRO A 137 15.42 18.96 21.46
N ILE A 138 16.51 18.20 21.53
CA ILE A 138 17.83 18.72 21.90
C ILE A 138 18.81 18.17 20.84
N LEU A 139 18.63 18.65 19.60
CA LEU A 139 19.64 18.56 18.54
C LEU A 139 19.27 19.60 17.48
N SER A 140 19.30 20.86 17.91
CA SER A 140 19.32 22.04 17.05
C SER A 140 20.13 23.12 17.77
N LEU A 141 21.45 22.97 17.71
CA LEU A 141 22.42 24.05 17.75
C LEU A 141 23.73 23.55 17.12
#